data_AF-A0A2E2Y4B9-F1
#
_entry.id   AF-A0A2E2Y4B9-F1
#
_cell.length_a   1.000
_cell.length_b   1.000
_cell.length_c   1.000
_cell.angle_alpha   90.00
_cell.angle_beta   90.00
_cell.angle_gamma   90.00
#
_symmetry.space_group_name_H-M   'P 1'
#
loop_
_entity.id
_entity.type
_entity.pdbx_description
1 polymer ?
#
loop_
_entity_poly.entity_id
_entity_poly.type
_entity_poly.pdbx_seq_one_letter_code
_entity_poly.pdbx_strand_id
1 'polypeptide(L)'
;MSLELGYCTNVHAGPDLKSTKANLENHALRVKKSFSPGGPMGIGLWLAAPAAASLQDGSALEEFRDWLNEHGLHPFTLNGFPYGNFHQEVVKHDVYHPTWMDDKRLTYTLHLVHALDQLLAPGSEGSISTLPIAWGSPRPSPEMLDHAADNLVTVARQLA
;
A
#
# COMPACT_ATOMS: atom_id res chain seq x y z
N MET A 1 20.99 -4.02 -12.80
CA MET A 1 19.64 -3.62 -12.38
C MET A 1 18.68 -4.05 -13.47
N SER A 2 17.74 -4.94 -13.15
CA SER A 2 16.58 -5.19 -14.00
C SER A 2 15.58 -4.05 -13.81
N LEU A 3 14.97 -3.59 -14.90
CA LEU A 3 13.89 -2.60 -14.85
C LEU A 3 12.58 -3.35 -14.55
N GLU A 4 11.95 -3.05 -13.41
CA GLU A 4 10.61 -3.57 -13.08
C GLU A 4 9.56 -2.63 -13.68
N LEU A 5 8.72 -3.17 -14.58
CA LEU A 5 7.60 -2.44 -15.18
C LEU A 5 6.30 -3.09 -14.71
N GLY A 6 5.40 -2.26 -14.19
CA GLY A 6 4.15 -2.76 -13.64
C GLY A 6 2.96 -1.84 -13.82
N TYR A 7 1.79 -2.38 -13.51
CA TYR A 7 0.52 -1.65 -13.52
C TYR A 7 0.21 -1.09 -12.14
N CYS A 8 -0.01 0.22 -12.05
CA CYS A 8 -0.37 0.86 -10.80
C CYS A 8 -1.89 0.93 -10.63
N THR A 9 -2.41 0.47 -9.49
CA THR A 9 -3.85 0.41 -9.21
C THR A 9 -4.40 1.64 -8.50
N ASN A 10 -3.57 2.65 -8.22
CA ASN A 10 -3.94 3.87 -7.47
C ASN A 10 -5.18 4.59 -8.01
N VAL A 11 -5.47 4.48 -9.31
CA VAL A 11 -6.60 5.17 -9.95
C VAL A 11 -7.95 4.49 -9.68
N HIS A 12 -7.96 3.32 -9.05
CA HIS A 12 -9.17 2.54 -8.80
C HIS A 12 -9.51 2.60 -7.31
N ALA A 13 -10.76 2.98 -7.01
CA ALA A 13 -11.26 3.00 -5.64
C ALA A 13 -11.27 1.57 -5.05
N GLY A 14 -10.50 1.35 -3.98
CA GLY A 14 -10.41 0.06 -3.28
C GLY A 14 -10.47 0.26 -1.76
N PRO A 15 -11.64 0.61 -1.18
CA PRO A 15 -11.76 0.82 0.27
C PRO A 15 -11.52 -0.43 1.12
N ASP A 16 -11.60 -1.62 0.52
CA ASP A 16 -11.44 -2.92 1.19
C ASP A 16 -10.70 -3.93 0.28
N LEU A 17 -10.36 -5.11 0.83
CA LEU A 17 -9.63 -6.13 0.10
C LEU A 17 -10.44 -6.72 -1.06
N LYS A 18 -11.77 -6.84 -0.90
CA LYS A 18 -12.67 -7.38 -1.93
C LYS A 18 -12.70 -6.49 -3.17
N SER A 19 -12.88 -5.19 -2.98
CA SER A 19 -12.84 -4.19 -4.05
C SER A 19 -11.45 -4.07 -4.67
N THR A 20 -10.39 -4.18 -3.86
CA THR A 20 -9.01 -4.26 -4.36
C THR A 20 -8.82 -5.44 -5.32
N LYS A 21 -9.24 -6.64 -4.92
CA LYS A 21 -9.18 -7.84 -5.76
C LYS A 21 -10.03 -7.69 -7.03
N ALA A 22 -11.24 -7.17 -6.92
CA ALA A 22 -12.10 -6.90 -8.07
C ALA A 22 -11.46 -5.90 -9.06
N ASN A 23 -10.73 -4.89 -8.58
CA ASN A 23 -10.00 -3.96 -9.44
C ASN A 23 -8.85 -4.64 -10.18
N LEU A 24 -8.14 -5.57 -9.53
CA LEU A 24 -7.10 -6.37 -10.18
C LEU A 24 -7.68 -7.27 -11.28
N GLU A 25 -8.79 -7.94 -10.99
CA GLU A 25 -9.52 -8.76 -11.97
C GLU A 25 -9.97 -7.93 -13.18
N ASN A 26 -10.60 -6.79 -12.93
CA ASN A 26 -11.21 -5.96 -13.97
C ASN A 26 -10.21 -5.14 -14.78
N HIS A 27 -9.04 -4.84 -14.23
CA HIS A 27 -8.06 -3.94 -14.86
C HIS A 27 -6.69 -4.57 -15.05
N ALA A 28 -6.06 -5.05 -13.97
CA ALA A 28 -4.69 -5.55 -14.04
C ALA A 28 -4.57 -6.80 -14.94
N LEU A 29 -5.51 -7.75 -14.86
CA LEU A 29 -5.48 -8.94 -15.71
C LEU A 29 -5.64 -8.61 -17.20
N ARG A 30 -6.42 -7.57 -17.54
CA ARG A 30 -6.56 -7.11 -18.93
C ARG A 30 -5.28 -6.48 -19.43
N VAL A 31 -4.63 -5.64 -18.61
CA VAL A 31 -3.31 -5.07 -18.95
C VAL A 31 -2.28 -6.18 -19.11
N LYS A 32 -2.22 -7.13 -18.18
CA LYS A 32 -1.34 -8.30 -18.26
C LYS A 32 -1.56 -9.07 -19.56
N LYS A 33 -2.80 -9.34 -19.94
CA LYS A 33 -3.10 -10.05 -21.20
C LYS A 33 -2.55 -9.33 -22.44
N SER A 34 -2.49 -7.99 -22.42
CA SER A 34 -1.95 -7.19 -23.51
C SER A 34 -0.42 -7.08 -23.51
N PHE A 35 0.22 -7.00 -22.33
CA PHE A 35 1.64 -6.65 -22.22
C PHE A 35 2.56 -7.78 -21.70
N SER A 36 2.01 -8.73 -20.94
CA SER A 36 2.73 -9.90 -20.39
C SER A 36 1.83 -11.15 -20.34
N PRO A 37 1.32 -11.65 -21.49
CA PRO A 37 0.35 -12.75 -21.52
C PRO A 37 0.91 -14.06 -20.96
N GLY A 38 2.20 -14.34 -21.19
CA GLY A 38 2.86 -15.58 -20.75
C GLY A 38 3.86 -15.41 -19.60
N GLY A 39 4.05 -14.20 -19.09
CA GLY A 39 5.01 -13.91 -18.02
C GLY A 39 4.34 -13.27 -16.79
N PRO A 40 5.10 -13.03 -15.72
CA PRO A 40 4.64 -12.23 -14.60
C PRO A 40 4.49 -10.75 -15.00
N MET A 41 3.75 -9.98 -14.22
CA MET A 41 3.64 -8.53 -14.36
C MET A 41 3.72 -7.86 -12.99
N GLY A 42 4.62 -6.89 -12.84
CA GLY A 42 4.73 -6.08 -11.63
C GLY A 42 3.42 -5.32 -11.34
N ILE A 43 3.11 -5.14 -10.05
CA ILE A 43 1.95 -4.38 -9.60
C ILE A 43 2.36 -3.35 -8.55
N GLY A 44 1.93 -2.10 -8.77
CA GLY A 44 1.91 -1.08 -7.74
C GLY A 44 0.53 -1.05 -7.11
N LEU A 45 0.38 -1.60 -5.91
CA LEU A 45 -0.91 -1.67 -5.22
C LEU A 45 -1.16 -0.42 -4.38
N TRP A 46 -2.42 0.00 -4.29
CA TRP A 46 -2.89 0.78 -3.14
C TRP A 46 -3.80 -0.11 -2.28
N LEU A 47 -3.52 -0.12 -0.98
CA LEU A 47 -4.34 -0.80 0.02
C LEU A 47 -4.80 0.24 1.03
N ALA A 48 -6.09 0.57 1.05
CA ALA A 48 -6.65 1.41 2.10
C ALA A 48 -6.47 0.75 3.49
N ALA A 49 -6.49 1.54 4.57
CA ALA A 49 -6.27 1.04 5.93
C ALA A 49 -7.14 -0.17 6.31
N PRO A 50 -8.45 -0.25 5.96
CA PRO A 50 -9.24 -1.45 6.21
C PRO A 50 -8.75 -2.68 5.44
N ALA A 51 -8.33 -2.51 4.19
CA ALA A 51 -7.78 -3.61 3.39
C ALA A 51 -6.45 -4.10 3.97
N ALA A 52 -5.53 -3.20 4.32
CA ALA A 52 -4.25 -3.55 4.93
C ALA A 52 -4.43 -4.24 6.29
N ALA A 53 -5.38 -3.77 7.11
CA ALA A 53 -5.72 -4.40 8.38
C ALA A 53 -6.31 -5.81 8.20
N SER A 54 -7.14 -6.05 7.17
CA SER A 54 -7.68 -7.38 6.89
C SER A 54 -6.62 -8.41 6.50
N LEU A 55 -5.46 -7.97 6.03
CA LEU A 55 -4.32 -8.82 5.67
C LEU A 55 -3.40 -9.13 6.85
N GLN A 56 -3.73 -8.68 8.07
CA GLN A 56 -2.99 -9.10 9.28
C GLN A 56 -3.46 -10.48 9.78
N ASP A 57 -4.59 -10.96 9.28
CA ASP A 57 -5.02 -12.36 9.44
C ASP A 57 -4.29 -13.21 8.41
N GLY A 58 -3.62 -14.28 8.86
CA GLY A 58 -2.84 -15.16 8.00
C GLY A 58 -3.66 -15.77 6.86
N SER A 59 -4.92 -16.11 7.11
CA SER A 59 -5.78 -16.75 6.10
C SER A 59 -6.08 -15.85 4.90
N ALA A 60 -6.49 -14.61 5.15
CA ALA A 60 -6.80 -13.65 4.08
C ALA A 60 -5.55 -13.26 3.27
N LEU A 61 -4.40 -13.18 3.93
CA LEU A 61 -3.13 -12.88 3.29
C LEU A 61 -2.65 -14.03 2.39
N GLU A 62 -2.73 -15.27 2.88
CA GLU A 62 -2.42 -16.46 2.09
C GLU A 62 -3.32 -16.57 0.86
N GLU A 63 -4.63 -16.43 1.02
CA GLU A 63 -5.59 -16.47 -0.09
C GLU A 63 -5.30 -15.37 -1.13
N PHE A 64 -4.95 -14.16 -0.68
CA PHE A 64 -4.64 -13.06 -1.57
C PHE A 64 -3.32 -13.27 -2.31
N ARG A 65 -2.27 -13.72 -1.61
CA ARG A 65 -0.96 -14.06 -2.18
C ARG A 65 -1.09 -15.18 -3.22
N ASP A 66 -1.80 -16.24 -2.89
CA ASP A 66 -1.94 -17.40 -3.77
C ASP A 66 -2.73 -17.03 -5.02
N TRP A 67 -3.77 -16.20 -4.88
CA TRP A 67 -4.51 -15.66 -6.02
C TRP A 67 -3.65 -14.76 -6.92
N LEU A 68 -2.81 -13.89 -6.33
CA LEU A 68 -1.87 -13.06 -7.09
C LEU A 68 -0.86 -13.92 -7.88
N ASN A 69 -0.31 -14.95 -7.25
CA ASN A 69 0.63 -15.89 -7.85
C ASN A 69 -0.01 -16.69 -9.00
N GLU A 70 -1.21 -17.22 -8.79
CA GLU A 70 -1.98 -17.94 -9.82
C GLU A 70 -2.16 -17.09 -11.08
N HIS A 71 -2.36 -15.78 -10.91
CA HIS A 71 -2.58 -14.85 -12.00
C HIS A 71 -1.30 -14.18 -12.53
N GLY A 72 -0.13 -14.51 -11.97
CA GLY A 72 1.16 -13.92 -12.33
C GLY A 72 1.21 -12.40 -12.11
N LEU A 73 0.57 -11.91 -11.06
CA LEU A 73 0.57 -10.52 -10.63
C LEU A 73 1.51 -10.36 -9.43
N HIS A 74 2.60 -9.61 -9.57
CA HIS A 74 3.66 -9.55 -8.57
C HIS A 74 3.75 -8.14 -7.95
N PRO A 75 3.20 -7.92 -6.75
CA PRO A 75 3.37 -6.65 -6.06
C PRO A 75 4.85 -6.37 -5.76
N PHE A 76 5.34 -5.19 -6.13
CA PHE A 76 6.69 -4.72 -5.79
C PHE A 76 6.67 -3.37 -5.05
N THR A 77 5.53 -2.69 -5.05
CA THR A 77 5.37 -1.45 -4.29
C THR A 77 3.94 -1.26 -3.82
N LEU A 78 3.80 -0.64 -2.65
CA LEU A 78 2.54 -0.15 -2.13
C LEU A 78 2.51 1.38 -2.13
N ASN A 79 1.37 1.96 -2.52
CA ASN A 79 1.03 3.32 -2.18
C ASN A 79 0.35 3.33 -0.80
N GLY A 80 1.05 3.86 0.20
CA GLY A 80 0.56 4.07 1.56
C GLY A 80 0.29 5.54 1.89
N PHE A 81 0.27 6.45 0.90
CA PHE A 81 -0.09 7.84 1.14
C PHE A 81 -1.58 7.97 1.50
N PRO A 82 -2.53 7.56 0.64
CA PRO A 82 -3.94 7.65 0.98
C PRO A 82 -4.32 6.59 2.03
N TYR A 83 -4.70 7.06 3.21
CA TYR A 83 -5.10 6.17 4.31
C TYR A 83 -6.44 5.50 4.07
N GLY A 84 -7.40 6.24 3.51
CA GLY A 84 -8.76 5.78 3.26
C GLY A 84 -9.22 6.10 1.84
N ASN A 85 -10.50 5.89 1.56
CA ASN A 85 -11.05 6.11 0.23
C ASN A 85 -10.95 7.58 -0.21
N PHE A 86 -9.97 7.88 -1.06
CA PHE A 86 -9.69 9.23 -1.55
C PHE A 86 -10.37 9.56 -2.89
N HIS A 87 -11.24 8.68 -3.38
CA HIS A 87 -12.01 8.86 -4.61
C HIS A 87 -13.43 9.42 -4.34
N GLN A 88 -13.71 9.89 -3.11
CA GLN A 88 -14.99 10.56 -2.77
C GLN A 88 -15.05 11.99 -3.33
N GLU A 89 -16.23 12.61 -3.35
CA GLU A 89 -16.43 13.96 -3.95
C GLU A 89 -15.76 15.11 -3.17
N VAL A 90 -15.40 14.91 -1.89
CA VAL A 90 -14.80 15.95 -1.03
C VAL A 90 -13.55 15.40 -0.36
N VAL A 91 -12.37 15.56 -1.00
CA VAL A 91 -11.10 15.00 -0.46
C VAL A 91 -9.92 15.93 -0.60
N LYS A 92 -10.11 17.22 -0.92
CA LYS A 92 -8.94 18.00 -1.38
C LYS A 92 -7.84 18.08 -0.31
N HIS A 93 -8.15 17.98 0.99
CA HIS A 93 -7.13 17.90 2.05
C HIS A 93 -7.24 16.70 3.02
N ASP A 94 -8.39 16.01 3.12
CA ASP A 94 -8.54 14.91 4.08
C ASP A 94 -7.64 13.70 3.76
N VAL A 95 -7.17 13.58 2.51
CA VAL A 95 -6.19 12.55 2.11
C VAL A 95 -4.87 12.65 2.90
N TYR A 96 -4.55 13.82 3.45
CA TYR A 96 -3.36 14.02 4.28
C TYR A 96 -3.52 13.53 5.72
N HIS A 97 -4.73 13.12 6.11
CA HIS A 97 -5.02 12.58 7.44
C HIS A 97 -5.22 11.05 7.39
N PRO A 98 -4.83 10.33 8.45
CA PRO A 98 -4.03 10.79 9.59
C PRO A 98 -2.59 11.12 9.20
N THR A 99 -1.98 12.04 9.94
CA THR A 99 -0.57 12.45 9.76
C THR A 99 0.40 11.50 10.46
N TRP A 100 1.72 11.68 10.32
CA TRP A 100 2.70 10.88 11.07
C TRP A 100 2.70 11.13 12.59
N MET A 101 2.00 12.17 13.05
CA MET A 101 1.82 12.50 14.46
C MET A 101 0.69 11.69 15.10
N ASP A 102 -0.02 10.86 14.33
CA ASP A 102 -1.11 10.00 14.80
C ASP A 102 -0.69 8.53 14.67
N ASP A 103 -0.83 7.77 15.76
CA ASP A 103 -0.46 6.35 15.84
C ASP A 103 -1.24 5.47 14.85
N LYS A 104 -2.38 5.95 14.33
CA LYS A 104 -3.08 5.29 13.23
C LYS A 104 -2.23 5.23 11.96
N ARG A 105 -1.42 6.27 11.68
CA ARG A 105 -0.50 6.26 10.52
C ARG A 105 0.64 5.25 10.73
N LEU A 106 1.17 5.15 11.95
CA LEU A 106 2.14 4.13 12.31
C LEU A 106 1.55 2.73 12.08
N THR A 107 0.41 2.44 12.72
CA THR A 107 -0.28 1.13 12.62
C THR A 107 -0.57 0.77 11.17
N TYR A 108 -1.12 1.71 10.39
CA TYR A 108 -1.39 1.48 8.98
C TYR A 108 -0.13 1.17 8.17
N THR A 109 0.95 1.92 8.39
CA THR A 109 2.21 1.68 7.67
C THR A 109 2.81 0.33 8.04
N LEU A 110 2.76 -0.08 9.31
CA LEU A 110 3.20 -1.41 9.73
C LEU A 110 2.38 -2.53 9.10
N HIS A 111 1.06 -2.37 8.96
CA HIS A 111 0.22 -3.32 8.25
C HIS A 111 0.63 -3.45 6.77
N LEU A 112 0.97 -2.34 6.12
CA LEU A 112 1.48 -2.34 4.74
C LEU A 112 2.87 -3.02 4.65
N VAL A 113 3.75 -2.79 5.62
CA VAL A 113 5.07 -3.45 5.69
C VAL A 113 4.88 -4.96 5.78
N HIS A 114 4.05 -5.42 6.72
CA HIS A 114 3.75 -6.84 6.87
C HIS A 114 3.15 -7.44 5.59
N ALA A 115 2.15 -6.78 5.00
CA ALA A 115 1.53 -7.26 3.77
C ALA A 115 2.53 -7.32 2.61
N LEU A 116 3.36 -6.29 2.42
CA LEU A 116 4.33 -6.28 1.32
C LEU A 116 5.40 -7.35 1.51
N ASP A 117 5.95 -7.51 2.71
CA ASP A 117 6.95 -8.54 3.01
C ASP A 117 6.46 -9.95 2.64
N GLN A 118 5.21 -10.26 2.97
CA GLN A 118 4.60 -11.56 2.67
C GLN A 118 4.20 -11.75 1.19
N LEU A 119 4.08 -10.65 0.44
CA LEU A 119 3.73 -10.66 -0.99
C LEU A 119 4.96 -10.61 -1.91
N LEU A 120 6.11 -10.14 -1.41
CA LEU A 120 7.36 -10.09 -2.16
C LEU A 120 7.90 -11.51 -2.40
N ALA A 121 8.54 -11.69 -3.56
CA ALA A 121 9.32 -12.90 -3.78
C ALA A 121 10.56 -12.89 -2.88
N PRO A 122 11.00 -14.05 -2.36
CA PRO A 122 12.18 -14.13 -1.48
C PRO A 122 13.42 -13.44 -2.07
N GLY A 123 14.05 -12.57 -1.27
CA GLY A 123 15.24 -11.81 -1.68
C GLY A 123 14.96 -10.61 -2.60
N SER A 124 13.69 -10.28 -2.84
CA SER A 124 13.30 -9.08 -3.59
C SER A 124 13.20 -7.87 -2.68
N GLU A 125 13.49 -6.70 -3.23
CA GLU A 125 13.23 -5.41 -2.58
C GLU A 125 11.84 -4.91 -2.96
N GLY A 126 11.19 -4.18 -2.05
CA GLY A 126 9.94 -3.49 -2.31
C GLY A 126 9.90 -2.12 -1.66
N SER A 127 9.00 -1.26 -2.14
CA SER A 127 8.88 0.10 -1.63
C SER A 127 7.46 0.43 -1.19
N ILE A 128 7.33 1.18 -0.10
CA ILE A 128 6.07 1.77 0.34
C ILE A 128 6.21 3.27 0.28
N SER A 129 5.43 3.92 -0.58
CA SER A 129 5.29 5.38 -0.53
C SER A 129 4.35 5.76 0.60
N THR A 130 4.58 6.90 1.24
CA THR A 130 3.77 7.35 2.38
C THR A 130 3.61 8.86 2.36
N LEU A 131 2.70 9.34 3.20
CA LEU A 131 2.48 10.76 3.45
C LEU A 131 3.81 11.45 3.87
N PRO A 132 4.06 12.71 3.45
CA PRO A 132 5.00 13.57 4.18
C PRO A 132 4.65 13.65 5.67
N ILE A 133 5.53 14.15 6.55
CA ILE A 133 5.25 14.19 8.01
C ILE A 133 3.83 14.74 8.32
N ALA A 134 3.49 15.88 7.71
CA ALA A 134 2.16 16.47 7.72
C ALA A 134 1.98 17.39 6.50
N TRP A 135 0.76 17.87 6.27
CA TRP A 135 0.46 18.88 5.25
C TRP A 135 -0.52 19.92 5.79
N GLY A 136 -0.39 21.16 5.35
CA GLY A 136 -1.35 22.23 5.65
C GLY A 136 -0.98 23.07 6.88
N SER A 137 -2.01 23.56 7.57
CA SER A 137 -1.89 24.43 8.74
C SER A 137 -2.82 23.96 9.86
N PRO A 138 -2.44 24.15 11.14
CA PRO A 138 -1.20 24.78 11.62
C PRO A 138 0.04 23.93 11.35
N ARG A 139 1.23 24.57 11.39
CA ARG A 139 2.49 23.82 11.32
C ARG A 139 2.65 22.98 12.60
N PRO A 140 3.21 21.76 12.51
CA PRO A 140 3.49 20.93 13.68
C PRO A 140 4.37 21.66 14.71
N SER A 141 4.10 21.48 16.01
CA SER A 141 5.02 21.90 17.08
C SER A 141 6.27 21.00 17.11
N PRO A 142 7.35 21.41 17.78
CA PRO A 142 8.49 20.53 18.02
C PRO A 142 8.10 19.19 18.65
N GLU A 143 7.23 19.16 19.67
CA GLU A 143 6.81 17.89 20.29
C GLU A 143 6.06 16.97 19.32
N MET A 144 5.26 17.56 18.42
CA MET A 144 4.57 16.79 17.39
C MET A 144 5.55 16.21 16.36
N LEU A 145 6.62 16.93 16.02
CA LEU A 145 7.67 16.43 15.14
C LEU A 145 8.49 15.32 15.80
N ASP A 146 8.76 15.43 17.11
CA ASP A 146 9.42 14.37 17.88
C ASP A 146 8.57 13.09 17.85
N HIS A 147 7.26 13.19 18.08
CA HIS A 147 6.35 12.02 18.00
C HIS A 147 6.31 11.40 16.59
N ALA A 148 6.28 12.24 15.55
CA ALA A 148 6.35 11.75 14.17
C ALA A 148 7.68 11.04 13.87
N ALA A 149 8.79 11.54 14.42
CA ALA A 149 10.10 10.91 14.29
C ALA A 149 10.13 9.54 15.01
N ASP A 150 9.57 9.44 16.22
CA ASP A 150 9.46 8.19 16.96
C ASP A 150 8.65 7.13 16.19
N ASN A 151 7.55 7.54 15.56
CA ASN A 151 6.75 6.67 14.69
C ASN A 151 7.55 6.19 13.48
N LEU A 152 8.25 7.08 12.79
CA LEU A 152 9.09 6.72 11.63
C LEU A 152 10.24 5.79 12.01
N VAL A 153 10.91 6.04 13.15
CA VAL A 153 11.97 5.17 13.68
C VAL A 153 11.41 3.79 14.04
N THR A 154 10.18 3.73 14.57
CA THR A 154 9.51 2.45 14.86
C THR A 154 9.29 1.65 13.58
N VAL A 155 8.84 2.27 12.49
CA VAL A 155 8.72 1.60 11.17
C VAL A 155 10.09 1.15 10.68
N ALA A 156 11.11 2.01 10.72
CA ALA A 156 12.44 1.69 10.22
C ALA A 156 13.07 0.48 10.92
N ARG A 157 12.81 0.30 12.22
CA ARG A 157 13.26 -0.88 12.99
C ARG A 157 12.61 -2.19 12.55
N GLN A 158 11.45 -2.15 11.89
CA GLN A 158 10.76 -3.33 11.37
C GLN A 158 11.21 -3.71 9.94
N LEU A 159 11.92 -2.81 9.26
CA LEU A 159 12.45 -3.04 7.90
C LEU A 159 13.87 -3.62 7.89
N ALA A 160 14.48 -3.79 9.07
CA ALA A 160 15.88 -4.18 9.26
C ALA A 160 16.05 -5.68 9.50
#